data_AF-A0AAV6AUG7-F1
#
_entry.id   AF-A0AAV6AUG7-F1
#
_cell.length_a   1.000
_cell.length_b   1.000
_cell.length_c   1.000
_cell.angle_alpha   90.00
_cell.angle_beta   90.00
_cell.angle_gamma   90.00
#
_symmetry.space_group_name_H-M   'P 1'
#
loop_
_entity.id
_entity.type
_entity.pdbx_description
1 polymer ?
#
loop_
_entity_poly.entity_id
_entity_poly.type
_entity_poly.pdbx_seq_one_letter_code
_entity_poly.pdbx_strand_id
1 'polypeptide(L)'
;MILTCSSCSTRYLVDPAQLGASGRLVRCAKCGHSWMVTPTADQLAAAPGAMPPPPSFVSGQLPVPAQRPKRKRLPVLTWLGLSLAVLVMAAAVVEGRDAIVAQWPYAERLYRAAGFTGEASIEQGSDSTAMSGG
;
A
#
# COMPACT_ATOMS: atom_id res chain seq x y z
N MET A 1 -12.30 -13.63 23.57
CA MET A 1 -11.49 -12.41 23.83
C MET A 1 -11.38 -11.54 22.57
N ILE A 2 -10.91 -10.29 22.69
CA ILE A 2 -10.70 -9.37 21.55
C ILE A 2 -9.20 -9.13 21.33
N LEU A 3 -8.73 -9.35 20.10
CA LEU A 3 -7.35 -9.06 19.68
C LEU A 3 -7.31 -7.75 18.89
N THR A 4 -6.29 -6.93 19.11
CA THR A 4 -6.07 -5.68 18.37
C THR A 4 -4.76 -5.74 17.60
N CYS A 5 -4.79 -5.45 16.29
CA CYS A 5 -3.58 -5.37 15.48
C CYS A 5 -2.84 -4.05 15.69
N SER A 6 -1.55 -4.10 16.06
CA SER A 6 -0.69 -2.93 16.28
C SER A 6 -0.45 -2.09 15.02
N SER A 7 -0.46 -2.69 13.83
CA SER A 7 -0.16 -1.96 12.58
C SER A 7 -1.35 -1.20 12.00
N CYS A 8 -2.59 -1.59 12.30
CA CYS A 8 -3.77 -0.99 11.67
C CYS A 8 -4.99 -0.85 12.59
N SER A 9 -4.79 -1.01 13.90
CA SER A 9 -5.75 -0.83 15.00
C SER A 9 -7.08 -1.56 14.85
N THR A 10 -7.08 -2.64 14.05
CA THR A 10 -8.29 -3.42 13.78
C THR A 10 -8.51 -4.46 14.87
N ARG A 11 -9.76 -4.61 15.32
CA ARG A 11 -10.16 -5.49 16.43
C ARG A 11 -10.82 -6.77 15.91
N TYR A 12 -10.51 -7.90 16.53
CA TYR A 12 -10.99 -9.23 16.16
C TYR A 12 -11.53 -9.97 17.39
N LEU A 13 -12.76 -10.49 17.32
CA LEU A 13 -13.28 -11.41 18.33
C LEU A 13 -12.75 -12.82 18.05
N VAL A 14 -12.06 -13.42 19.01
CA VAL A 14 -11.46 -14.76 18.89
C VAL A 14 -11.76 -15.57 20.14
N ASP A 15 -12.05 -16.85 19.95
CA ASP A 15 -12.18 -17.82 21.03
C ASP A 15 -10.78 -18.19 21.57
N PRO A 16 -10.48 -17.95 22.86
CA PRO A 16 -9.20 -18.32 23.46
C PRO A 16 -8.87 -19.82 23.33
N ALA A 17 -9.88 -20.70 23.26
CA ALA A 17 -9.67 -22.14 23.10
C ALA A 17 -8.97 -22.49 21.77
N GLN A 18 -9.14 -21.68 20.71
CA GLN A 18 -8.51 -21.93 19.40
C GLN A 18 -7.03 -21.55 19.33
N LEU A 19 -6.52 -20.81 20.32
CA LEU A 19 -5.12 -20.40 20.38
C LEU A 19 -4.29 -21.36 21.22
N GLY A 20 -4.92 -22.08 22.15
CA GLY A 20 -4.25 -23.02 23.07
C GLY A 20 -3.40 -22.31 24.13
N ALA A 21 -2.98 -23.06 25.14
CA ALA A 21 -2.20 -22.53 26.27
C ALA A 21 -0.82 -22.00 25.87
N SER A 22 -0.20 -22.57 24.82
CA SER A 22 1.11 -22.15 24.30
C SER A 22 1.06 -20.83 23.51
N GLY A 23 -0.14 -20.33 23.22
CA GLY A 23 -0.33 -19.27 22.24
C GLY A 23 -0.13 -19.74 20.80
N ARG A 24 -0.49 -18.87 19.86
CA ARG A 24 -0.43 -19.14 18.42
C ARG A 24 -0.09 -17.88 17.63
N LEU A 25 0.63 -18.05 16.53
CA LEU A 25 0.88 -16.99 15.56
C LEU A 25 -0.42 -16.67 14.81
N VAL A 26 -0.88 -15.41 14.90
CA VAL A 26 -2.07 -14.92 14.19
C VAL A 26 -1.68 -13.90 13.14
N ARG A 27 -2.48 -13.80 12.06
CA ARG A 27 -2.26 -12.87 10.95
C ARG A 27 -3.44 -11.93 10.78
N CYS A 28 -3.18 -10.63 10.68
CA CYS A 28 -4.17 -9.60 10.46
C CYS A 28 -4.89 -9.79 9.12
N ALA A 29 -6.22 -9.92 9.14
CA ALA A 29 -7.02 -9.87 7.92
C ALA A 29 -7.15 -8.45 7.33
N LYS A 30 -6.75 -7.41 8.07
CA LYS A 30 -6.50 -6.01 7.67
C LYS A 30 -5.33 -5.90 6.68
N CYS A 31 -4.15 -5.77 7.27
CA CYS A 31 -2.88 -5.41 6.64
C CYS A 31 -1.91 -6.59 6.44
N GLY A 32 -2.21 -7.78 6.97
CA GLY A 32 -1.33 -8.95 6.86
C GLY A 32 -0.21 -9.04 7.90
N HIS A 33 -0.10 -8.09 8.85
CA HIS A 33 0.83 -8.17 9.98
C HIS A 33 0.60 -9.44 10.80
N SER A 34 1.67 -10.12 11.22
CA SER A 34 1.60 -11.36 11.98
C SER A 34 2.28 -11.21 13.33
N TRP A 35 1.64 -11.66 14.40
CA TRP A 35 2.16 -11.57 15.77
C TRP A 35 1.74 -12.79 16.61
N MET A 36 2.50 -13.06 17.67
CA MET A 36 2.19 -14.14 18.61
C MET A 36 1.15 -13.69 19.62
N VAL A 37 0.15 -14.53 19.89
CA VAL A 37 -0.89 -14.25 20.89
C VAL A 37 -0.96 -15.42 21.87
N THR A 38 -0.80 -15.11 23.14
CA THR A 38 -0.90 -16.08 24.24
C THR A 38 -2.09 -15.69 25.13
N PRO A 39 -3.15 -16.51 25.19
CA PRO A 39 -4.27 -16.26 26.11
C PRO A 39 -3.84 -16.49 27.56
N THR A 40 -4.50 -15.82 28.51
CA THR A 40 -4.27 -16.07 29.94
C THR A 40 -5.01 -17.33 30.41
N ALA A 41 -4.56 -17.93 31.51
CA ALA A 41 -5.16 -19.15 32.06
C ALA A 41 -6.67 -18.99 32.35
N ASP A 42 -7.07 -17.85 32.92
CA ASP A 42 -8.49 -17.53 33.16
C ASP A 42 -9.30 -17.49 31.87
N GLN A 43 -8.72 -16.97 30.77
CA GLN A 43 -9.41 -16.93 29.48
C GLN A 43 -9.58 -18.32 28.86
N LEU A 44 -8.66 -19.24 29.13
CA LEU A 44 -8.75 -20.62 28.67
C LEU A 44 -9.74 -21.43 29.53
N ALA A 45 -9.79 -21.16 30.84
CA ALA A 45 -10.71 -21.80 31.80
C ALA A 45 -12.15 -21.28 31.71
N ALA A 46 -12.34 -20.03 31.26
CA ALA A 46 -13.66 -19.43 31.06
C ALA A 46 -14.38 -19.93 29.79
N ALA A 47 -13.83 -20.91 29.06
CA ALA A 47 -14.60 -21.65 28.07
C ALA A 47 -15.76 -22.35 28.79
N PRO A 48 -17.03 -22.06 28.46
CA PRO A 48 -18.17 -22.53 29.23
C PRO A 48 -18.13 -24.06 29.35
N GLY A 49 -17.95 -24.52 30.58
CA GLY A 49 -17.95 -25.93 30.92
C GLY A 49 -19.23 -26.59 30.42
N ALA A 50 -19.06 -27.75 29.78
CA ALA A 50 -20.11 -28.59 29.27
C ALA A 50 -21.16 -28.90 30.36
N MET A 51 -22.36 -28.37 30.18
CA MET A 51 -23.57 -28.92 30.77
C MET A 51 -23.79 -30.34 30.18
N PRO A 52 -24.28 -31.34 30.94
CA PRO A 52 -24.55 -32.67 30.38
C PRO A 52 -25.53 -32.56 29.21
N PRO A 53 -25.34 -33.33 28.12
CA PRO A 53 -26.11 -33.12 26.89
C PRO A 53 -27.60 -33.46 27.12
N PRO A 54 -28.55 -32.55 26.81
CA PRO A 54 -29.93 -32.95 26.61
C PRO A 54 -30.04 -33.86 25.37
N PRO A 55 -31.01 -34.79 25.33
CA PRO A 55 -31.16 -35.71 24.22
C PRO A 55 -31.29 -34.95 22.90
N SER A 56 -30.50 -35.41 21.93
CA SER A 56 -30.36 -34.87 20.60
C SER A 56 -31.68 -34.85 19.84
N PHE A 57 -32.25 -33.66 19.69
CA PHE A 57 -33.07 -33.32 18.53
C PHE A 57 -32.19 -32.56 17.55
N VAL A 58 -31.57 -33.30 16.63
CA VAL A 58 -30.98 -32.71 15.42
C VAL A 58 -32.12 -32.41 14.46
N SER A 59 -32.62 -31.18 14.50
CA SER A 59 -33.45 -30.62 13.45
C SER A 59 -32.98 -29.21 13.13
N GLY A 60 -32.16 -29.09 12.10
CA GLY A 60 -32.18 -27.91 11.24
C GLY A 60 -31.07 -26.86 11.38
N GLN A 61 -30.09 -26.99 12.27
CA GLN A 61 -28.98 -26.04 12.26
C GLN A 61 -27.92 -26.49 11.24
N LEU A 62 -28.17 -26.20 9.95
CA LEU A 62 -27.05 -26.07 9.02
C LEU A 62 -26.01 -25.16 9.67
N PRO A 63 -24.71 -25.50 9.64
CA PRO A 63 -23.67 -24.60 10.13
C PRO A 63 -23.87 -23.27 9.41
N VAL A 64 -24.27 -22.22 10.14
CA VAL A 64 -24.32 -20.87 9.58
C VAL A 64 -22.92 -20.64 9.03
N PRO A 65 -22.74 -20.51 7.69
CA PRO A 65 -21.42 -20.28 7.16
C PRO A 65 -20.95 -18.96 7.76
N ALA A 66 -19.88 -19.01 8.56
CA ALA A 66 -19.25 -17.83 9.11
C ALA A 66 -18.98 -16.89 7.93
N GLN A 67 -19.78 -15.83 7.83
CA GLN A 67 -19.68 -14.88 6.75
C GLN A 67 -18.30 -14.24 6.87
N ARG A 68 -17.34 -14.69 6.05
CA ARG A 68 -16.06 -14.01 5.88
C ARG A 68 -16.42 -12.63 5.31
N PRO A 69 -16.21 -11.52 6.04
CA PRO A 69 -16.41 -10.22 5.44
C PRO A 69 -15.54 -10.18 4.19
N LYS A 70 -16.18 -10.11 3.02
CA LYS A 70 -15.52 -10.00 1.73
C LYS A 70 -14.56 -8.82 1.84
N ARG A 71 -13.25 -9.10 1.85
CA ARG A 71 -12.21 -8.10 1.62
C ARG A 71 -12.56 -7.44 0.29
N LYS A 72 -13.18 -6.27 0.32
CA LYS A 72 -13.23 -5.42 -0.87
C LYS A 72 -11.78 -5.06 -1.13
N ARG A 73 -11.26 -5.61 -2.23
CA ARG A 73 -9.96 -5.31 -2.79
C ARG A 73 -9.97 -3.83 -3.17
N LEU A 74 -9.66 -2.97 -2.20
CA LEU A 74 -9.48 -1.54 -2.41
C LEU A 74 -8.04 -1.06 -2.63
N PRO A 75 -7.00 -1.88 -2.94
CA PRO A 75 -5.73 -1.30 -3.37
C PRO A 75 -5.83 -0.71 -4.79
N VAL A 76 -6.79 -1.15 -5.62
CA VAL A 76 -6.93 -0.69 -7.01
C VAL A 76 -7.43 0.75 -7.09
N LEU A 77 -8.39 1.15 -6.25
CA LEU A 77 -8.92 2.52 -6.25
C LEU A 77 -7.90 3.52 -5.66
N THR A 78 -7.12 3.08 -4.67
CA THR A 78 -5.98 3.87 -4.14
C THR A 78 -4.87 4.02 -5.18
N TRP A 79 -4.54 2.95 -5.93
CA TRP A 79 -3.56 3.02 -7.01
C TRP A 79 -4.05 3.85 -8.20
N LEU A 80 -5.34 3.74 -8.58
CA LEU A 80 -5.96 4.59 -9.61
C LEU A 80 -5.90 6.07 -9.21
N GLY A 81 -6.28 6.40 -7.97
CA GLY A 81 -6.17 7.76 -7.45
C GLY A 81 -4.74 8.29 -7.46
N LEU A 82 -3.76 7.48 -7.04
CA LEU A 82 -2.34 7.88 -7.06
C LEU A 82 -1.81 8.05 -8.48
N SER A 83 -2.16 7.14 -9.40
CA SER A 83 -1.77 7.25 -10.81
C SER A 83 -2.38 8.48 -11.48
N LEU A 84 -3.65 8.80 -11.20
CA LEU A 84 -4.31 9.99 -11.69
C LEU A 84 -3.64 11.26 -11.13
N ALA A 85 -3.31 11.27 -9.83
CA ALA A 85 -2.60 12.39 -9.22
C ALA A 85 -1.21 12.61 -9.84
N VAL A 86 -0.47 11.54 -10.12
CA VAL A 86 0.84 11.63 -10.81
C VAL A 86 0.68 12.13 -12.25
N LEU A 87 -0.32 11.64 -12.99
CA LEU A 87 -0.61 12.12 -14.35
C LEU A 87 -1.01 13.60 -14.37
N VAL A 88 -1.83 14.04 -13.40
CA VAL A 88 -2.20 15.45 -13.26
C VAL A 88 -0.98 16.31 -12.92
N MET A 89 -0.10 15.86 -12.02
CA MET A 89 1.17 16.54 -11.74
C MET A 89 2.06 16.60 -12.98
N ALA A 90 2.20 15.51 -13.73
CA ALA A 90 3.00 15.48 -14.96
C ALA A 90 2.44 16.42 -16.02
N ALA A 91 1.11 16.43 -16.22
CA ALA A 91 0.43 17.36 -17.11
C ALA A 91 0.64 18.82 -16.68
N ALA A 92 0.52 19.13 -15.39
CA ALA A 92 0.79 20.48 -14.87
C ALA A 92 2.24 20.92 -15.10
N VAL A 93 3.21 20.01 -14.98
CA VAL A 93 4.63 20.28 -15.31
C VAL A 93 4.81 20.50 -16.81
N VAL A 94 4.08 19.78 -17.66
CA VAL A 94 4.13 19.93 -19.13
C VAL A 94 3.52 21.26 -19.57
N GLU A 95 2.37 21.64 -19.04
CA GLU A 95 1.69 22.90 -19.36
C GLU A 95 2.43 24.12 -18.77
N GLY A 96 3.07 23.95 -17.61
CA GLY A 96 3.91 24.96 -16.96
C GLY A 96 5.36 24.96 -17.42
N ARG A 97 5.71 24.22 -18.50
CA ARG A 97 7.10 24.04 -18.97
C ARG A 97 7.84 25.37 -19.12
N ASP A 98 7.22 26.38 -19.71
CA ASP A 98 7.86 27.67 -19.97
C ASP A 98 8.14 28.47 -18.69
N ALA A 99 7.25 28.36 -17.69
CA ALA A 99 7.42 28.98 -16.38
C ALA A 99 8.45 28.24 -15.51
N ILE A 100 8.51 26.90 -15.62
CA ILE A 100 9.49 26.08 -14.91
C ILE A 100 10.89 26.32 -15.49
N VAL A 101 11.04 26.34 -16.82
CA VAL A 101 12.33 26.60 -17.49
C VAL A 101 12.85 28.00 -17.16
N ALA A 102 11.97 29.01 -17.09
CA ALA A 102 12.37 30.36 -16.67
C ALA A 102 12.88 30.43 -15.20
N GLN A 103 12.38 29.58 -14.31
CA GLN A 103 12.76 29.52 -12.89
C GLN A 103 13.89 28.51 -12.59
N TRP A 104 14.40 27.77 -13.60
CA TRP A 104 15.43 26.72 -13.44
C TRP A 104 16.83 27.02 -14.04
N PRO A 105 17.45 28.20 -13.79
CA PRO A 105 18.85 28.49 -14.17
C PRO A 105 19.89 27.69 -13.35
N TYR A 106 19.45 26.76 -12.49
CA TYR A 106 20.32 25.90 -11.69
C TYR A 106 20.71 24.60 -12.40
N ALA A 107 19.93 24.17 -13.40
CA ALA A 107 20.19 22.95 -14.16
C ALA A 107 21.49 23.04 -14.97
N GLU A 108 21.80 24.21 -15.55
CA GLU A 108 23.08 24.43 -16.27
C GLU A 108 24.32 24.14 -15.42
N ARG A 109 24.30 24.49 -14.13
CA ARG A 109 25.44 24.26 -13.23
C ARG A 109 25.60 22.79 -12.88
N LEU A 110 24.47 22.08 -12.69
CA LEU A 110 24.47 20.65 -12.42
C LEU A 110 24.82 19.83 -13.65
N TYR A 111 24.38 20.23 -14.85
CA TYR A 111 24.77 19.58 -16.10
C TYR A 111 26.22 19.86 -16.49
N ARG A 112 26.75 21.07 -16.22
CA ARG A 112 28.20 21.35 -16.32
C ARG A 112 29.02 20.50 -15.35
N ALA A 113 28.56 20.33 -14.12
CA ALA A 113 29.25 19.53 -13.12
C ALA A 113 29.17 18.01 -13.41
N ALA A 114 28.08 17.56 -14.03
CA ALA A 114 27.86 16.17 -14.40
C ALA A 114 28.51 15.76 -15.73
N GLY A 115 29.18 16.68 -16.45
CA GLY A 115 29.97 16.36 -17.64
C GLY A 115 29.17 15.88 -18.86
N PHE A 116 27.84 16.01 -18.85
CA PHE A 116 26.99 15.69 -19.99
C PHE A 116 27.00 16.85 -21.00
N THR A 117 28.12 17.05 -21.68
CA THR A 117 28.14 17.72 -22.98
C THR A 117 27.80 16.69 -24.04
N GLY A 118 26.60 16.78 -24.63
CA GLY A 118 26.21 15.95 -25.76
C GLY A 118 25.62 16.82 -26.87
N GLU A 119 26.37 16.95 -27.97
CA GLU A 119 25.89 17.13 -29.34
C GLU A 119 24.76 18.15 -29.61
N ALA A 120 25.10 19.40 -29.91
CA ALA A 120 24.34 20.22 -30.88
C ALA A 120 25.17 21.36 -31.51
N SER A 121 26.49 21.16 -31.68
CA SER A 121 27.37 22.11 -32.40
C SER A 121 27.57 21.76 -33.88
N ILE A 122 26.64 21.03 -34.51
CA ILE A 122 26.72 20.73 -35.95
C ILE A 122 25.54 21.43 -36.66
N GLU A 123 25.54 22.77 -36.74
CA GLU A 123 24.83 23.49 -37.84
C GLU A 123 25.16 25.00 -37.98
N GLN A 124 26.11 25.58 -37.22
CA GLN A 124 26.43 27.02 -37.33
C GLN A 124 27.73 27.32 -38.13
N GLY A 125 28.14 26.45 -39.05
CA GLY A 125 29.44 26.56 -39.72
C GLY A 125 29.48 26.36 -41.24
N SER A 126 28.43 26.71 -42.01
CA SER A 126 28.52 26.63 -43.48
C SER A 126 27.94 27.76 -44.32
N ASP A 127 27.33 28.80 -43.75
CA ASP A 127 26.64 29.86 -44.56
C ASP A 127 27.21 31.29 -44.45
N SER A 128 28.45 31.49 -43.98
CA SER A 128 29.05 32.84 -43.88
C SER A 128 30.33 33.07 -44.69
N THR A 129 30.56 32.33 -45.78
CA THR A 129 31.66 32.62 -46.74
C THR A 129 31.16 32.80 -48.16
N ALA A 130 30.02 33.48 -48.33
CA ALA A 130 29.53 33.90 -49.63
C ALA A 130 29.03 35.36 -49.58
N MET A 131 29.91 36.32 -49.26
CA MET A 131 29.82 37.74 -49.67
C MET A 131 31.10 38.48 -49.26
N SER A 132 32.21 38.24 -49.96
CA SER A 132 33.29 39.22 -50.07
C SER A 132 34.16 38.88 -51.28
N GLY A 133 33.79 39.41 -52.45
CA GLY A 133 34.47 39.16 -53.71
C GLY A 133 33.64 39.64 -54.88
N GLY A 134 33.68 40.96 -55.12
CA GLY A 134 33.04 41.65 -56.24
C GLY A 134 33.31 43.14 -56.13
#